data_AF-A0A3S4LJD4-F1
#
_entry.id   AF-A0A3S4LJD4-F1
#
_cell.length_a   1.000
_cell.length_b   1.000
_cell.length_c   1.000
_cell.angle_alpha   90.00
_cell.angle_beta   90.00
_cell.angle_gamma   90.00
#
_symmetry.space_group_name_H-M   'P 1'
#
loop_
_entity.id
_entity.type
_entity.pdbx_description
1 polymer ?
#
loop_
_entity_poly.entity_id
_entity_poly.type
_entity_poly.pdbx_seq_one_letter_code
_entity_poly.pdbx_strand_id
1 'polypeptide(L)' 'MARENVIAQLANLRTHPSVALALQQGTLRLHGWMYDIASGDVLALDPEQRRFLPLRDCPQTATMLDGDRRQP' A
#
# COMPACT_ATOMS: atom_id res chain seq x y z
N MET A 1 0.80 -1.66 17.31
CA MET A 1 2.00 -2.44 16.95
C MET A 1 2.10 -2.72 15.45
N ALA A 2 1.20 -3.52 14.85
CA ALA A 2 1.33 -3.89 13.44
C ALA A 2 1.11 -2.71 12.47
N ARG A 3 0.22 -1.77 12.81
CA ARG A 3 -0.03 -0.53 12.04
C ARG A 3 1.21 0.35 11.94
N GLU A 4 1.89 0.62 13.06
CA GLU A 4 3.10 1.44 13.04
C GLU A 4 4.24 0.75 12.29
N ASN A 5 4.33 -0.59 12.37
CA ASN A 5 5.33 -1.35 11.62
C ASN A 5 5.15 -1.12 10.10
N VAL A 6 3.92 -1.26 9.57
CA VAL A 6 3.65 -1.02 8.15
C VAL A 6 4.06 0.40 7.74
N ILE A 7 3.76 1.41 8.55
CA ILE A 7 4.14 2.80 8.27
C ILE A 7 5.67 2.96 8.27
N ALA A 8 6.36 2.42 9.28
CA ALA A 8 7.81 2.49 9.39
C ALA A 8 8.52 1.78 8.23
N GLN A 9 8.04 0.60 7.81
CA GLN A 9 8.61 -0.13 6.69
C GLN A 9 8.39 0.62 5.36
N LEU A 10 7.22 1.21 5.16
CA LEU A 10 6.99 2.08 4.02
C LEU A 10 7.91 3.32 4.02
N ALA A 11 8.23 3.87 5.18
CA ALA A 11 9.19 4.97 5.28
C ALA A 11 10.61 4.49 4.93
N ASN A 12 11.03 3.33 5.46
CA ASN A 12 12.33 2.72 5.17
C ASN A 12 12.49 2.37 3.68
N LEU A 13 11.46 1.83 3.04
CA LEU A 13 11.51 1.53 1.60
C LEU A 13 11.75 2.79 0.77
N ARG A 14 11.12 3.92 1.13
CA ARG A 14 11.31 5.20 0.43
C ARG A 14 12.73 5.75 0.52
N THR A 15 13.53 5.34 1.50
CA THR A 15 14.94 5.79 1.61
C THR A 15 15.89 4.95 0.75
N HIS A 16 15.44 3.79 0.25
CA HIS A 16 16.28 2.93 -0.57
C HIS A 16 16.44 3.52 -2.00
N PRO A 17 17.68 3.68 -2.53
CA PRO A 17 17.92 4.43 -3.76
C PRO A 17 17.13 3.96 -4.99
N SER A 18 16.99 2.64 -5.20
CA SER A 18 16.25 2.10 -6.33
C SER A 18 14.74 2.35 -6.23
N VAL A 19 14.20 2.28 -5.01
CA VAL A 19 12.79 2.56 -4.72
C VAL A 19 12.51 4.04 -4.89
N ALA A 20 13.37 4.91 -4.33
CA ALA A 20 13.26 6.35 -4.50
C ALA A 20 13.28 6.76 -5.97
N LEU A 21 14.21 6.21 -6.77
CA LEU A 21 14.30 6.47 -8.20
C LEU A 21 13.01 6.04 -8.94
N ALA A 22 12.53 4.82 -8.70
CA ALA A 22 11.33 4.31 -9.35
C ALA A 22 10.05 5.08 -8.95
N LEU A 23 9.98 5.54 -7.69
CA LEU A 23 8.92 6.43 -7.23
C LEU A 23 8.95 7.79 -7.94
N GLN A 24 10.14 8.40 -8.09
CA GLN A 24 10.30 9.67 -8.81
C GLN A 24 9.97 9.52 -10.30
N GLN A 25 10.31 8.38 -10.90
CA GLN A 25 9.98 8.06 -12.30
C GLN A 25 8.51 7.70 -12.51
N GLY A 26 7.73 7.53 -11.44
CA GLY A 26 6.33 7.07 -11.53
C GLY A 26 6.17 5.62 -11.99
N THR A 27 7.25 4.84 -12.01
CA THR A 27 7.25 3.43 -12.43
C THR A 27 6.96 2.46 -11.28
N LEU A 28 6.95 2.98 -10.03
CA LEU A 28 6.62 2.24 -8.83
C LEU A 28 5.57 2.98 -8.02
N ARG A 29 4.66 2.22 -7.40
CA ARG A 29 3.74 2.68 -6.35
C ARG A 29 3.95 1.83 -5.11
N LEU A 30 3.93 2.46 -3.93
CA LEU A 30 4.02 1.75 -2.65
C LEU A 30 2.68 1.78 -1.94
N HIS A 31 2.23 0.61 -1.51
CA HIS A 31 1.02 0.40 -0.73
C HIS A 31 1.35 -0.36 0.55
N GLY A 32 0.66 -0.06 1.65
CA GLY A 32 0.83 -0.78 2.91
C GLY A 32 -0.49 -1.41 3.32
N TRP A 33 -0.50 -2.73 3.48
CA TRP A 33 -1.67 -3.48 3.90
C TRP A 33 -1.42 -4.26 5.20
N MET A 34 -2.52 -4.60 5.86
CA MET A 34 -2.56 -5.51 6.98
C MET A 34 -3.62 -6.56 6.73
N TYR A 35 -3.32 -7.80 7.10
CA TYR A 35 -4.27 -8.89 7.12
C TYR A 35 -4.59 -9.26 8.57
N ASP A 36 -5.87 -9.23 8.92
CA ASP A 36 -6.35 -9.77 10.18
C ASP A 36 -6.68 -11.25 9.98
N ILE A 37 -5.93 -12.14 10.65
CA ILE A 37 -6.10 -13.59 10.51
C ILE A 37 -7.41 -14.07 11.12
N ALA A 38 -7.89 -13.41 12.18
CA ALA A 38 -9.08 -13.82 12.89
C ALA A 38 -10.36 -13.47 12.13
N SER A 39 -10.42 -12.26 11.55
CA SER A 39 -11.59 -11.82 10.78
C SER A 39 -11.49 -12.10 9.28
N GLY A 40 -10.28 -12.31 8.76
CA GLY A 40 -10.02 -12.42 7.32
C GLY A 40 -10.03 -11.07 6.59
N ASP A 41 -10.06 -9.95 7.33
CA ASP A 41 -10.11 -8.62 6.72
C ASP A 41 -8.73 -8.19 6.20
N VAL A 42 -8.75 -7.53 5.03
CA VAL A 42 -7.59 -6.79 4.52
C VAL A 42 -7.84 -5.30 4.71
N LEU A 43 -6.92 -4.65 5.42
CA LEU A 43 -6.93 -3.21 5.65
C LEU A 43 -5.78 -2.55 4.89
N ALA A 44 -6.06 -1.50 4.13
CA ALA A 44 -5.07 -0.72 3.41
C ALA A 44 -4.87 0.66 4.06
N LEU A 45 -3.61 1.10 4.11
CA LEU A 45 -3.27 2.45 4.54
C LEU A 45 -3.67 3.46 3.44
N ASP A 46 -4.60 4.34 3.76
CA ASP A 46 -4.89 5.53 2.97
C ASP A 46 -3.79 6.57 3.23
N PRO A 47 -2.96 6.92 2.23
CA PRO A 47 -1.87 7.89 2.40
C PRO A 47 -2.38 9.31 2.67
N GLU A 48 -3.56 9.68 2.22
CA GLU A 48 -4.14 11.02 2.41
C GLU A 48 -4.59 11.20 3.86
N GLN A 49 -5.32 10.22 4.37
CA GLN A 49 -5.93 10.27 5.70
C GLN A 49 -5.05 9.64 6.79
N ARG A 50 -3.92 9.02 6.42
CA ARG A 50 -3.01 8.25 7.29
C ARG A 50 -3.74 7.26 8.20
N ARG A 51 -4.79 6.63 7.67
CA ARG A 51 -5.63 5.67 8.40
C ARG A 51 -5.74 4.37 7.61
N PHE A 52 -5.92 3.27 8.33
CA PHE A 52 -6.21 1.98 7.71
C PHE A 52 -7.71 1.85 7.48
N LEU A 53 -8.09 1.61 6.23
CA LEU A 53 -9.45 1.38 5.77
C LEU A 53 -9.59 -0.04 5.21
N PRO A 54 -10.78 -0.64 5.18
CA PRO A 54 -10.99 -1.86 4.40
C PRO A 54 -10.46 -1.68 2.97
N LEU A 55 -9.81 -2.70 2.41
CA LEU A 55 -9.13 -2.60 1.11
C LEU A 55 -10.04 -2.05 0.00
N ARG A 56 -11.30 -2.49 -0.02
CA ARG A 56 -12.36 -2.03 -0.94
C ARG A 56 -12.68 -0.54 -0.85
N ASP A 57 -12.44 0.07 0.31
CA ASP A 57 -12.75 1.47 0.60
C ASP A 57 -11.51 2.37 0.47
N CYS A 58 -10.35 1.80 0.09
CA CYS A 58 -9.12 2.54 -0.15
C CYS A 58 -8.92 2.77 -1.66
N PRO A 59 -9.34 3.93 -2.21
CA PRO A 59 -9.44 4.14 -3.65
C PRO A 59 -8.10 4.01 -4.39
N GLN A 60 -7.00 4.49 -3.78
CA GLN A 60 -5.67 4.44 -4.42
C GLN A 60 -5.18 2.99 -4.61
N THR A 61 -5.66 2.08 -3.77
CA THR A 61 -5.25 0.68 -3.75
C THR A 61 -6.25 -0.20 -4.51
N ALA A 62 -7.55 0.04 -4.35
CA ALA A 62 -8.62 -0.67 -5.05
C ALA A 62 -8.51 -0.53 -6.57
N THR A 63 -8.07 0.64 -7.06
CA THR A 63 -7.84 0.87 -8.51
C THR A 63 -6.83 -0.13 -9.11
N MET A 64 -5.94 -0.74 -8.32
CA MET A 64 -5.04 -1.80 -8.81
C MET A 64 -5.77 -3.12 -9.04
N LEU A 65 -6.79 -3.45 -8.23
CA LEU A 65 -7.57 -4.68 -8.40
C LEU A 65 -8.40 -4.65 -9.69
N ASP A 66 -8.81 -3.46 -10.13
CA ASP A 66 -9.53 -3.26 -11.39
C ASP A 66 -8.57 -3.12 -12.60
N GLY A 67 -7.37 -2.57 -12.38
CA GLY A 67 -6.37 -2.30 -13.42
C GLY A 67 -5.49 -3.50 -13.82
N ASP A 68 -5.39 -4.53 -12.97
CA ASP A 68 -4.50 -5.69 -13.18
C ASP A 68 -5.13 -6.84 -13.99
N ARG A 69 -6.38 -6.67 -14.50
CA ARG A 69 -6.95 -7.58 -15.52
C ARG A 69 -6.39 -7.35 -16.94
N ARG A 70 -5.20 -6.76 -17.09
CA ARG A 70 -4.50 -6.72 -18.38
C ARG A 70 -3.05 -7.21 -18.28
N GLN A 71 -2.95 -8.49 -18.63
CA GLN A 71 -1.92 -9.17 -19.43
C GLN A 71 -0.63 -9.62 -18.73
N PRO A 72 -0.01 -10.73 -19.18
CA PRO A 72 -0.05 -11.31 -20.54
C PRO A 72 -1.34 -12.04 -20.92
#